data_AF-A0A093X2Z8-F1
#
_entry.id   AF-A0A093X2Z8-F1
#
_cell.length_a   1.000
_cell.length_b   1.000
_cell.length_c   1.000
_cell.angle_alpha   90.00
_cell.angle_beta   90.00
_cell.angle_gamma   90.00
#
_symmetry.space_group_name_H-M   'P 1'
#
loop_
_entity.id
_entity.type
_entity.pdbx_description
1 polymer ?
#
loop_
_entity_poly.entity_id
_entity_poly.type
_entity_poly.pdbx_seq_one_letter_code
_entity_poly.pdbx_strand_id
1 'polypeptide(L)'
;MGEVCAELGEVVDVLWRSGTPSLQIPYLFNIALAISEYLPSFPAAPGATFGLLRKMDHALASLLVGRDVASGEALPGLQEEGSGMSRTDMVRCKSIVEQTRVVVVEVMGREGEVEDEESVAAGTTEGEETDGGDTRIDWDEEDEDEAALHNMDVAKVYENTIERLNEALNRGTAYDVGASG
;
A
#
# COMPACT_ATOMS: atom_id res chain seq x y z
N MET A 1 -14.51 0.59 0.45
CA MET A 1 -13.18 0.22 0.96
C MET A 1 -12.76 1.02 2.19
N GLY A 2 -13.17 2.29 2.33
CA GLY A 2 -12.71 3.19 3.41
C GLY A 2 -12.87 2.64 4.84
N GLU A 3 -14.06 2.15 5.22
CA GLU A 3 -14.32 1.58 6.55
C GLU A 3 -13.48 0.32 6.81
N VAL A 4 -13.43 -0.60 5.84
CA VAL A 4 -12.60 -1.82 5.91
C VAL A 4 -11.13 -1.47 6.16
N CYS A 5 -10.59 -0.48 5.45
CA CYS A 5 -9.21 -0.04 5.63
C CYS A 5 -8.96 0.59 7.01
N ALA A 6 -9.93 1.33 7.53
CA ALA A 6 -9.84 1.92 8.86
C ALA A 6 -9.81 0.83 9.94
N GLU A 7 -10.74 -0.12 9.89
CA GLU A 7 -10.82 -1.23 10.86
C GLU A 7 -9.59 -2.13 10.81
N LEU A 8 -9.15 -2.55 9.61
CA LEU A 8 -7.92 -3.31 9.45
C LEU A 8 -6.70 -2.51 9.92
N GLY A 9 -6.70 -1.20 9.73
CA GLY A 9 -5.66 -0.29 10.22
C GLY A 9 -5.53 -0.28 11.74
N GLU A 10 -6.65 -0.33 12.46
CA GLU A 10 -6.64 -0.47 13.92
C GLU A 10 -6.11 -1.84 14.36
N VAL A 11 -6.49 -2.91 13.65
CA VAL A 11 -5.97 -4.26 13.90
C VAL A 11 -4.45 -4.31 13.71
N VAL A 12 -3.92 -3.67 12.66
CA VAL A 12 -2.48 -3.55 12.42
C VAL A 12 -1.80 -2.81 13.57
N ASP A 13 -2.38 -1.71 14.07
CA ASP A 13 -1.80 -0.95 15.19
C ASP A 13 -1.73 -1.78 16.48
N VAL A 14 -2.78 -2.56 16.77
CA VAL A 14 -2.80 -3.47 17.93
C VAL A 14 -1.77 -4.59 17.76
N LEU A 15 -1.72 -5.19 16.56
CA LEU A 15 -0.79 -6.26 16.24
C LEU A 15 0.67 -5.77 16.34
N TRP A 16 0.97 -4.58 15.84
CA TRP A 16 2.29 -3.96 15.92
C TRP A 16 2.72 -3.76 17.38
N ARG A 17 1.83 -3.25 18.24
CA ARG A 17 2.11 -3.06 19.68
C ARG A 17 2.29 -4.35 20.45
N SER A 18 1.82 -5.50 19.95
CA SER A 18 1.95 -6.79 20.63
C SER A 18 3.40 -7.28 20.79
N GLY A 19 4.33 -6.79 19.95
CA GLY A 19 5.76 -7.15 20.00
C GLY A 19 6.03 -8.64 19.93
N THR A 20 5.14 -9.43 19.31
CA THR A 20 5.25 -10.89 19.23
C THR A 20 5.33 -11.34 17.76
N PRO A 21 6.55 -11.47 17.20
CA PRO A 21 6.76 -11.74 15.77
C PRO A 21 6.04 -12.97 15.23
N SER A 22 6.00 -14.05 16.02
CA SER A 22 5.32 -15.30 15.67
C SER A 22 3.81 -15.16 15.51
N LEU A 23 3.21 -14.11 16.09
CA LEU A 23 1.82 -13.72 15.85
C LEU A 23 1.76 -12.64 14.75
N GLN A 24 2.63 -11.64 14.79
CA GLN A 24 2.60 -10.52 13.85
C GLN A 24 2.70 -10.98 12.39
N ILE A 25 3.68 -11.83 12.06
CA ILE A 25 3.94 -12.28 10.68
C ILE A 25 2.70 -12.96 10.05
N PRO A 26 2.14 -14.05 10.63
CA PRO A 26 1.01 -14.73 10.00
C PRO A 26 -0.26 -13.87 9.93
N TYR A 27 -0.52 -13.01 10.92
CA TYR A 27 -1.69 -12.14 10.90
C TYR A 27 -1.56 -11.01 9.87
N LEU A 28 -0.37 -10.40 9.72
CA LEU A 28 -0.12 -9.42 8.66
C LEU A 28 -0.27 -10.06 7.27
N PHE A 29 0.18 -11.31 7.07
CA PHE A 29 -0.06 -12.02 5.81
C PHE A 29 -1.57 -12.20 5.53
N ASN A 30 -2.36 -12.56 6.53
CA ASN A 30 -3.80 -12.69 6.37
C ASN A 30 -4.47 -11.34 6.04
N ILE A 31 -4.02 -10.25 6.65
CA ILE A 31 -4.53 -8.91 6.35
C ILE A 31 -4.19 -8.51 4.91
N ALA A 32 -2.95 -8.72 4.45
CA ALA A 32 -2.56 -8.43 3.08
C ALA A 32 -3.35 -9.25 2.04
N LEU A 33 -3.61 -10.53 2.33
CA LEU A 33 -4.48 -11.39 1.52
C LEU A 33 -5.93 -10.86 1.51
N ALA A 34 -6.48 -10.49 2.66
CA ALA A 34 -7.82 -9.92 2.76
C ALA A 34 -7.94 -8.60 1.98
N ILE A 35 -6.94 -7.72 2.03
CA ILE A 35 -6.91 -6.51 1.20
C ILE A 35 -6.97 -6.87 -0.28
N SER A 36 -6.19 -7.86 -0.73
CA SER A 36 -6.18 -8.29 -2.14
C SER A 36 -7.54 -8.87 -2.59
N GLU A 37 -8.29 -9.49 -1.68
CA GLU A 37 -9.62 -10.04 -1.96
C GLU A 37 -10.73 -8.97 -1.93
N TYR A 38 -10.65 -8.06 -0.96
CA TYR A 38 -11.67 -7.05 -0.75
C TYR A 38 -11.54 -5.87 -1.71
N LEU A 39 -10.32 -5.49 -2.08
CA LEU A 39 -10.11 -4.27 -2.86
C LEU A 39 -10.91 -4.22 -4.17
N PRO A 40 -11.01 -5.30 -4.97
CA PRO A 40 -11.86 -5.32 -6.18
C PRO A 40 -13.37 -5.36 -5.90
N SER A 41 -13.78 -5.69 -4.67
CA SER A 41 -15.17 -5.96 -4.29
C SER A 41 -15.87 -4.75 -3.68
N PHE A 42 -15.17 -3.65 -3.44
CA PHE A 42 -15.71 -2.43 -2.84
C PHE A 42 -15.39 -1.21 -3.70
N PRO A 43 -16.17 -0.11 -3.60
CA PRO A 43 -15.76 1.17 -4.15
C PRO A 43 -14.40 1.57 -3.60
N ALA A 44 -13.54 2.10 -4.47
CA ALA A 44 -12.21 2.50 -4.08
C ALA A 44 -12.24 3.61 -3.03
N ALA A 45 -11.17 3.61 -2.24
CA ALA A 45 -10.93 4.65 -1.25
C ALA A 45 -9.41 4.82 -1.13
N PRO A 46 -8.77 5.47 -2.13
CA PRO A 46 -7.32 5.52 -2.24
C PRO A 46 -6.59 5.97 -0.97
N GLY A 47 -7.00 7.09 -0.39
CA GLY A 47 -6.38 7.62 0.83
C GLY A 47 -6.39 6.63 2.00
N ALA A 48 -7.52 5.93 2.19
CA ALA A 48 -7.66 4.93 3.24
C ALA A 48 -6.84 3.67 2.95
N THR A 49 -6.86 3.18 1.70
CA THR A 49 -6.10 2.00 1.29
C THR A 49 -4.60 2.23 1.36
N PHE A 50 -4.09 3.34 0.81
CA PHE A 50 -2.67 3.67 0.92
C PHE A 50 -2.25 3.93 2.36
N GLY A 51 -3.12 4.55 3.18
CA GLY A 51 -2.91 4.67 4.62
C GLY A 51 -2.64 3.31 5.28
N LEU A 52 -3.48 2.31 5.01
CA LEU A 52 -3.29 0.95 5.51
C LEU A 52 -2.03 0.29 4.94
N LEU A 53 -1.82 0.34 3.62
CA LEU A 53 -0.68 -0.28 2.95
C LEU A 53 0.67 0.29 3.43
N ARG A 54 0.75 1.58 3.78
CA ARG A 54 1.95 2.17 4.38
C ARG A 54 2.26 1.59 5.76
N LYS A 55 1.24 1.36 6.60
CA LYS A 55 1.43 0.67 7.90
C LYS A 55 1.90 -0.76 7.70
N MET A 56 1.30 -1.47 6.74
CA MET A 56 1.67 -2.84 6.40
C MET A 56 3.12 -2.92 5.91
N ASP A 57 3.52 -2.00 5.03
CA ASP A 57 4.89 -1.92 4.51
C ASP A 57 5.90 -1.66 5.63
N HIS A 58 5.63 -0.70 6.52
CA HIS A 58 6.48 -0.45 7.70
C HIS A 58 6.61 -1.70 8.59
N ALA A 59 5.50 -2.36 8.92
CA ALA A 59 5.50 -3.50 9.81
C ALA A 59 6.25 -4.71 9.21
N LEU A 60 5.96 -5.06 7.95
CA LEU A 60 6.61 -6.19 7.27
C LEU A 60 8.11 -5.93 7.04
N ALA A 61 8.48 -4.73 6.59
CA ALA A 61 9.86 -4.32 6.42
C ALA A 61 10.64 -4.41 7.74
N SER A 62 10.04 -3.98 8.85
CA SER A 62 10.66 -4.01 10.18
C SER A 62 10.83 -5.43 10.71
N LEU A 63 9.81 -6.28 10.56
CA LEU A 63 9.86 -7.69 10.96
C LEU A 63 10.89 -8.49 10.16
N LEU A 64 11.10 -8.14 8.90
CA LEU A 64 12.09 -8.79 8.05
C LEU A 64 13.52 -8.56 8.57
N VAL A 65 13.83 -7.34 9.02
CA VAL A 65 15.18 -6.97 9.50
C VAL A 65 15.36 -7.12 11.01
N GLY A 66 14.29 -7.39 11.77
CA GLY A 66 14.31 -7.47 13.23
C GLY A 66 14.47 -6.12 13.95
N ARG A 67 14.28 -5.02 13.22
CA ARG A 67 14.42 -3.64 13.72
C ARG A 67 13.32 -2.78 13.13
N ASP A 68 12.84 -1.81 13.90
CA ASP A 68 11.95 -0.79 13.36
C ASP A 68 12.70 0.02 12.29
N VAL A 69 12.20 0.02 11.06
CA VAL A 69 12.87 0.69 9.94
C VAL A 69 12.85 2.22 10.04
N ALA A 70 11.96 2.79 10.85
CA ALA A 70 11.86 4.22 11.07
C ALA A 70 12.79 4.70 12.20
N SER A 71 12.90 3.95 13.30
CA SER A 71 13.71 4.34 14.46
C SER A 71 15.09 3.65 14.54
N GLY A 72 15.26 2.51 13.89
CA GLY A 72 16.44 1.64 13.99
C GLY A 72 16.50 0.77 15.26
N GLU A 73 15.50 0.89 16.14
CA GLU A 73 15.45 0.14 17.39
C GLU A 73 15.21 -1.36 17.15
N ALA A 74 15.83 -2.22 17.96
CA ALA A 74 15.61 -3.66 17.87
C ALA A 74 14.19 -4.02 18.29
N LEU A 75 13.51 -4.85 17.50
CA LEU A 75 12.15 -5.25 17.81
C LEU A 75 12.11 -6.25 18.97
N PRO A 76 11.09 -6.17 19.83
CA PRO A 76 10.82 -7.20 20.84
C PRO A 76 10.75 -8.60 20.23
N GLY A 77 11.45 -9.57 20.81
CA GLY A 77 11.48 -10.94 20.33
C GLY A 77 12.38 -11.18 19.11
N LEU A 78 13.04 -10.13 18.58
CA LEU A 78 13.94 -10.20 17.41
C LEU A 78 15.34 -9.62 17.69
N GLN A 79 15.83 -9.75 18.92
CA GLN A 79 17.12 -9.15 19.29
C GLN A 79 18.34 -9.93 18.78
N GLU A 80 18.18 -11.20 18.40
CA GLU A 80 19.27 -12.02 17.87
C GLU A 80 19.48 -11.80 16.36
N GLU A 81 20.72 -11.88 15.89
CA GLU A 81 21.02 -11.80 14.45
C GLU A 81 20.30 -12.91 13.69
N GLY A 82 19.55 -12.54 12.66
CA GLY A 82 18.76 -13.49 11.84
C GLY A 82 17.45 -13.95 12.47
N SER A 83 17.02 -13.36 13.59
CA SER A 83 15.76 -13.71 14.27
C SER A 83 14.48 -13.27 13.55
N GLY A 84 14.58 -12.42 12.51
CA GLY A 84 13.46 -11.93 11.70
C GLY A 84 12.68 -13.00 10.94
N MET A 85 12.07 -12.64 9.82
CA MET A 85 11.34 -13.61 8.99
C MET A 85 12.22 -14.80 8.56
N SER A 86 11.70 -16.01 8.70
CA SER A 86 12.36 -17.20 8.16
C SER A 86 12.43 -17.12 6.62
N ARG A 87 13.30 -17.93 5.99
CA ARG A 87 13.36 -17.98 4.52
C ARG A 87 12.01 -18.33 3.88
N THR A 88 11.25 -19.22 4.52
CA THR A 88 9.90 -19.59 4.08
C THR A 88 8.94 -18.40 4.19
N ASP A 89 8.98 -17.67 5.32
CA ASP A 89 8.16 -16.48 5.50
C ASP A 89 8.52 -15.38 4.50
N MET A 90 9.80 -15.19 4.18
CA MET A 90 10.24 -14.22 3.18
C MET A 90 9.71 -14.55 1.78
N VAL A 91 9.81 -15.80 1.33
CA VAL A 91 9.27 -16.20 0.02
C VAL A 91 7.75 -16.02 -0.02
N ARG A 92 7.06 -16.36 1.08
CA ARG A 92 5.61 -16.15 1.21
C ARG A 92 5.24 -14.67 1.20
N CYS A 93 5.98 -13.85 1.96
CA CYS A 93 5.81 -12.39 2.01
C CYS A 93 5.95 -11.81 0.61
N LYS A 94 7.01 -12.17 -0.12
CA LYS A 94 7.25 -11.72 -1.50
C LYS A 94 6.07 -11.99 -2.42
N SER A 95 5.57 -13.23 -2.41
CA SER A 95 4.41 -13.60 -3.23
C SER A 95 3.16 -12.77 -2.89
N ILE A 96 2.91 -12.52 -1.60
CA ILE A 96 1.72 -11.79 -1.14
C ILE A 96 1.81 -10.31 -1.51
N VAL A 97 2.96 -9.66 -1.28
CA VAL A 97 3.12 -8.22 -1.57
C VAL A 97 3.10 -7.95 -3.07
N GLU A 98 3.69 -8.84 -3.88
CA GLU A 98 3.62 -8.75 -5.34
C GLU A 98 2.18 -8.91 -5.85
N GLN A 99 1.45 -9.90 -5.33
CA GLN A 99 0.02 -10.08 -5.66
C GLN A 99 -0.81 -8.86 -5.26
N THR A 100 -0.59 -8.31 -4.07
CA THR A 100 -1.32 -7.12 -3.60
C THR A 100 -1.04 -5.92 -4.51
N ARG A 101 0.20 -5.72 -4.96
CA ARG A 101 0.55 -4.64 -5.89
C ARG A 101 -0.18 -4.76 -7.22
N VAL A 102 -0.28 -5.97 -7.78
CA VAL A 102 -1.04 -6.19 -9.02
C VAL A 102 -2.50 -5.74 -8.83
N VAL A 103 -3.14 -6.16 -7.74
CA VAL A 103 -4.53 -5.78 -7.45
C VAL A 103 -4.67 -4.27 -7.24
N VAL A 104 -3.75 -3.63 -6.53
CA VAL A 104 -3.79 -2.17 -6.32
C VAL A 104 -3.63 -1.43 -7.65
N VAL A 105 -2.68 -1.82 -8.51
CA VAL A 105 -2.51 -1.24 -9.85
C VAL A 105 -3.77 -1.45 -10.70
N GLU A 106 -4.41 -2.61 -10.61
CA GLU A 106 -5.61 -2.91 -11.38
C GLU A 106 -6.84 -2.10 -10.95
N VAL A 107 -7.01 -1.87 -9.65
CA VAL A 107 -8.18 -1.15 -9.11
C VAL A 107 -7.92 0.36 -9.16
N MET A 108 -6.77 0.81 -8.67
CA MET A 108 -6.47 2.23 -8.48
C MET A 108 -5.72 2.84 -9.67
N GLY A 109 -4.98 2.05 -10.45
CA GLY A 109 -4.32 2.56 -11.66
C GLY A 109 -5.29 2.83 -12.81
N ARG A 110 -6.52 2.29 -12.76
CA ARG A 110 -7.57 2.53 -13.76
C ARG A 110 -8.47 3.72 -13.43
N GLU A 111 -8.64 4.03 -12.14
CA GLU A 111 -9.53 5.12 -11.72
C GLU A 111 -9.02 6.51 -12.11
N GLY A 112 -7.71 6.68 -12.34
CA GLY A 112 -7.15 7.90 -12.94
C GLY A 112 -7.44 8.11 -14.43
N GLU A 113 -8.12 7.16 -15.11
CA GLU A 113 -8.52 7.26 -16.53
C GLU A 113 -10.04 7.45 -16.72
N VAL A 114 -10.88 7.38 -15.68
CA VAL A 114 -12.35 7.32 -15.81
C VAL A 114 -13.13 8.49 -15.20
N GLU A 115 -12.46 9.56 -14.78
CA GLU A 115 -13.13 10.81 -14.33
C GLU A 115 -13.41 11.81 -15.47
N ASP A 116 -13.52 11.35 -16.73
CA ASP A 116 -13.86 12.20 -17.90
C ASP A 116 -15.23 11.88 -18.55
N GLU A 117 -16.08 11.04 -17.95
CA GLU A 117 -17.37 10.66 -18.54
C GLU A 117 -18.61 10.83 -17.63
N GLU A 118 -18.63 11.83 -16.74
CA GLU A 118 -19.88 12.25 -16.09
C GLU A 118 -20.11 13.77 -16.14
N SER A 119 -20.19 14.35 -17.33
CA SER A 119 -21.01 15.55 -17.53
C SER A 119 -21.38 15.79 -18.99
N VAL A 120 -22.53 15.28 -19.46
CA VAL A 120 -23.51 16.04 -20.25
C VAL A 120 -24.64 15.14 -20.74
N ALA A 121 -25.85 15.37 -20.23
CA ALA A 121 -27.00 15.77 -21.04
C ALA A 121 -28.29 15.68 -20.21
N ALA A 122 -28.43 16.58 -19.23
CA ALA A 122 -29.73 16.93 -18.67
C ALA A 122 -30.12 18.32 -19.18
N GLY A 123 -30.97 18.34 -20.22
CA GLY A 123 -32.09 19.28 -20.35
C GLY A 123 -31.84 20.79 -20.42
N THR A 124 -32.44 21.36 -21.47
CA THR A 124 -33.26 22.59 -21.49
C THR A 124 -32.62 23.96 -21.76
N THR A 125 -32.98 24.46 -22.96
CA THR A 125 -33.57 25.79 -23.24
C THR A 125 -32.63 26.95 -23.58
N GLU A 126 -32.70 27.36 -24.84
CA GLU A 126 -32.15 28.63 -25.36
C GLU A 126 -32.86 29.85 -24.74
N GLY A 127 -32.07 30.85 -24.36
CA GLY A 127 -32.54 32.15 -23.87
C GLY A 127 -31.41 33.17 -23.78
N GLU A 128 -31.58 34.25 -24.55
CA GLU A 128 -30.69 35.37 -24.88
C GLU A 128 -29.94 36.11 -23.73
N GLU A 129 -28.72 36.55 -24.08
CA GLU A 129 -28.05 37.86 -23.83
C GLU A 129 -28.26 38.59 -22.48
N THR A 130 -27.18 38.89 -21.74
CA THR A 130 -26.77 40.26 -21.32
C THR A 130 -25.49 40.30 -20.46
N ASP A 131 -24.78 41.40 -20.67
CA ASP A 131 -23.53 41.94 -20.12
C ASP A 131 -23.46 42.07 -18.57
N GLY A 132 -22.24 41.94 -18.03
CA GLY A 132 -21.84 42.62 -16.78
C GLY A 132 -21.43 41.75 -15.58
N GLY A 133 -20.14 41.39 -15.53
CA GLY A 133 -19.28 41.34 -14.33
C GLY A 133 -19.60 40.37 -13.18
N ASP A 134 -18.73 39.38 -12.96
CA ASP A 134 -18.27 38.97 -11.62
C ASP A 134 -17.02 38.09 -11.72
N THR A 135 -16.07 38.26 -10.80
CA THR A 135 -14.89 37.41 -10.67
C THR A 135 -15.32 36.05 -10.13
N ARG A 136 -15.35 35.03 -10.98
CA ARG A 136 -15.23 33.63 -10.54
C ARG A 136 -13.84 33.14 -10.88
N ILE A 137 -13.02 33.02 -9.84
CA ILE A 137 -11.83 32.17 -9.85
C ILE A 137 -12.37 30.75 -10.04
N ASP A 138 -12.14 30.22 -11.24
CA ASP A 138 -12.39 28.85 -11.61
C ASP A 138 -11.42 27.97 -10.81
N TRP A 139 -11.96 27.13 -9.93
CA TRP A 139 -11.21 26.17 -9.10
C TRP A 139 -11.10 24.86 -9.89
N ASP A 140 -10.33 24.87 -10.98
CA ASP A 140 -10.15 23.72 -11.89
C ASP A 140 -8.65 23.35 -12.03
N GLU A 141 -7.88 23.54 -10.95
CA GLU A 141 -6.45 23.16 -10.87
C GLU A 141 -6.15 22.14 -9.75
N GLU A 142 -7.16 21.58 -9.06
CA GLU A 142 -6.92 20.60 -7.99
C GLU A 142 -6.90 19.13 -8.46
N ASP A 143 -7.55 18.83 -9.59
CA ASP A 143 -7.77 17.43 -10.01
C ASP A 143 -6.51 16.80 -10.67
N GLU A 144 -5.70 17.58 -11.40
CA GLU A 144 -4.44 17.07 -11.97
C GLU A 144 -3.39 16.75 -10.88
N ASP A 145 -3.37 17.54 -9.80
CA ASP A 145 -2.45 17.33 -8.68
C ASP A 145 -2.84 16.11 -7.83
N GLU A 146 -4.13 15.86 -7.61
CA GLU A 146 -4.62 14.69 -6.87
C GLU A 146 -4.38 13.38 -7.64
N ALA A 147 -4.61 13.37 -8.97
CA ALA A 147 -4.32 12.23 -9.83
C ALA A 147 -2.81 11.91 -9.90
N ALA A 148 -1.95 12.94 -9.94
CA ALA A 148 -0.49 12.76 -9.93
C ALA A 148 0.03 12.22 -8.58
N LEU A 149 -0.53 12.71 -7.46
CA LEU A 149 -0.25 12.20 -6.11
C LEU A 149 -0.69 10.74 -5.97
N HIS A 150 -1.86 10.40 -6.52
CA HIS A 150 -2.40 9.04 -6.53
C HIS A 150 -1.51 8.05 -7.30
N ASN A 151 -1.05 8.43 -8.49
CA ASN A 151 -0.15 7.62 -9.30
C ASN A 151 1.21 7.37 -8.62
N MET A 152 1.73 8.36 -7.89
CA MET A 152 2.95 8.18 -7.10
C MET A 152 2.75 7.20 -5.94
N ASP A 153 1.57 7.21 -5.30
CA ASP A 153 1.24 6.30 -4.20
C ASP A 153 1.11 4.83 -4.66
N VAL A 154 0.57 4.58 -5.85
CA VAL A 154 0.51 3.23 -6.46
C VAL A 154 1.91 2.63 -6.61
N ALA A 155 2.89 3.42 -7.06
CA ALA A 155 4.26 2.94 -7.27
C ALA A 155 4.94 2.50 -5.95
N LYS A 156 4.65 3.20 -4.85
CA LYS A 156 5.26 3.03 -3.52
C LYS A 156 4.69 1.88 -2.69
N VAL A 157 3.63 1.21 -3.17
CA VAL A 157 3.03 0.09 -2.44
C VAL A 157 4.07 -1.00 -2.18
N TYR A 158 4.31 -1.29 -0.89
CA TYR A 158 5.30 -2.27 -0.40
C TYR A 158 6.76 -2.03 -0.84
N GLU A 159 7.14 -0.79 -1.15
CA GLU A 159 8.50 -0.46 -1.59
C GLU A 159 9.56 -0.92 -0.58
N ASN A 160 9.43 -0.54 0.70
CA ASN A 160 10.42 -0.90 1.73
C ASN A 160 10.54 -2.41 1.94
N THR A 161 9.39 -3.09 1.91
CA THR A 161 9.31 -4.54 2.11
C THR A 161 9.98 -5.27 0.95
N ILE A 162 9.70 -4.88 -0.30
CA ILE A 162 10.26 -5.51 -1.50
C ILE A 162 11.77 -5.33 -1.57
N GLU A 163 12.28 -4.12 -1.29
CA GLU A 163 13.72 -3.86 -1.27
C GLU A 163 14.43 -4.79 -0.29
N ARG A 164 13.93 -4.87 0.95
CA ARG A 164 14.51 -5.71 2.01
C ARG A 164 14.39 -7.19 1.72
N LEU A 165 13.27 -7.64 1.11
CA LEU A 165 13.10 -9.01 0.66
C LEU A 165 14.13 -9.37 -0.41
N ASN A 166 14.34 -8.50 -1.39
CA ASN A 166 15.32 -8.73 -2.44
C ASN A 166 16.73 -8.80 -1.85
N GLU A 167 17.10 -7.89 -0.96
CA GLU A 167 18.38 -7.96 -0.26
C GLU A 167 18.55 -9.26 0.54
N ALA A 168 17.55 -9.63 1.36
CA ALA A 168 17.63 -10.79 2.25
C ALA A 168 17.66 -12.12 1.48
N LEU A 169 16.84 -12.25 0.44
CA LEU A 169 16.80 -13.45 -0.40
C LEU A 169 18.06 -13.57 -1.28
N ASN A 170 18.59 -12.45 -1.77
CA ASN A 170 19.83 -12.45 -2.56
C ASN A 170 21.05 -12.80 -1.70
N ARG A 171 21.13 -12.31 -0.45
CA ARG A 171 22.17 -12.73 0.52
C ARG A 171 22.21 -14.26 0.66
N GLY A 172 21.05 -14.92 0.74
CA GLY A 172 20.96 -16.38 0.83
C GLY A 172 21.40 -17.15 -0.42
N THR A 173 21.50 -16.49 -1.59
CA THR A 173 21.99 -17.11 -2.84
C THR A 173 23.49 -16.91 -3.07
N ALA A 174 24.06 -15.82 -2.56
CA ALA A 174 25.48 -15.50 -2.77
C ALA A 174 26.42 -16.45 -2.01
N TYR A 175 26.02 -16.96 -0.84
CA TYR A 175 26.83 -17.92 -0.07
C TYR A 175 26.79 -19.35 -0.61
N ASP A 176 25.78 -19.71 -1.41
CA ASP A 176 25.61 -21.09 -1.93
C ASP A 176 26.52 -21.36 -3.15
N VAL A 177 26.90 -20.31 -3.88
CA VAL A 177 27.80 -20.42 -5.06
C VAL A 177 29.27 -20.60 -4.65
N GLY A 178 29.65 -20.26 -3.41
CA GLY A 178 31.02 -20.35 -2.91
C GLY A 178 31.41 -21.70 -2.27
N ALA A 179 30.46 -22.62 -2.08
CA ALA A 179 30.70 -23.91 -1.41
C ALA A 179 30.92 -25.10 -2.36
N SER A 180 30.95 -24.86 -3.67
CA SER A 180 31.29 -25.87 -4.68
C SER A 180 32.56 -25.45 -5.42
N GLY A 181 33.71 -25.67 -4.79
CA GLY A 181 35.04 -25.40 -5.36
C GLY A 181 36.10 -26.25 -4.68
#